data_AF-A0A831ZAC2-F1
#
_entry.id   AF-A0A831ZAC2-F1
#
_cell.length_a   1.000
_cell.length_b   1.000
_cell.length_c   1.000
_cell.angle_alpha   90.00
_cell.angle_beta   90.00
_cell.angle_gamma   90.00
#
_symmetry.space_group_name_H-M   'P 1'
#
loop_
_entity.id
_entity.type
_entity.pdbx_description
1 polymer ?
#
loop_
_entity_poly.entity_id
_entity_poly.type
_entity_poly.pdbx_seq_one_letter_code
_entity_poly.pdbx_strand_id
1 'polypeptide(L)'
;HPIITYVFGFTGRSNLDEAFSQKNLKPKVVLTAVDADVIKTYVRLKLGVGIIARMAYDEVIDNDLVAIDASHLFGKSTTYIGLRRDKFLRGYIYDFIELFAPHLTRDQVETAMTFNDRKDVQALFASIKLPVL
;
A
#
# COMPACT_ATOMS: atom_id res chain seq x y z
N HIS A 1 -3.15 23.16 3.63
CA HIS A 1 -4.14 22.99 2.55
C HIS A 1 -5.21 21.96 2.95
N PRO A 2 -6.42 22.00 2.37
CA PRO A 2 -7.38 20.89 2.46
C PRO A 2 -6.79 19.62 1.83
N ILE A 3 -6.98 18.47 2.49
CA ILE A 3 -6.42 17.18 2.07
C ILE A 3 -7.54 16.25 1.60
N ILE A 4 -7.27 15.55 0.50
CA ILE A 4 -8.11 14.51 -0.07
C ILE A 4 -7.27 13.23 -0.12
N THR A 5 -7.73 12.15 0.50
CA THR A 5 -6.89 10.94 0.68
C THR A 5 -7.73 9.72 1.02
N TYR A 6 -7.08 8.60 1.34
CA TYR A 6 -7.75 7.35 1.61
C TYR A 6 -8.56 7.37 2.92
N VAL A 7 -9.61 6.56 2.98
CA VAL A 7 -10.33 6.27 4.22
C VAL A 7 -9.41 5.64 5.27
N PHE A 8 -9.72 5.85 6.54
CA PHE A 8 -8.99 5.26 7.66
C PHE A 8 -8.94 3.72 7.54
N GLY A 9 -7.77 3.13 7.78
CA GLY A 9 -7.55 1.69 7.67
C GLY A 9 -7.30 1.16 6.25
N PHE A 10 -7.36 2.01 5.22
CA PHE A 10 -6.98 1.65 3.84
C PHE A 10 -5.62 2.24 3.47
N THR A 11 -4.87 1.49 2.63
CA THR A 11 -3.70 1.96 1.85
C THR A 11 -2.78 2.94 2.60
N GLY A 12 -2.23 2.52 3.74
CA GLY A 12 -1.16 3.28 4.42
C GLY A 12 -1.62 4.54 5.17
N ARG A 13 -2.94 4.79 5.31
CA ARG A 13 -3.47 5.96 6.03
C ARG A 13 -2.92 6.11 7.46
N SER A 14 -2.61 5.01 8.13
CA SER A 14 -1.98 5.00 9.45
C SER A 14 -0.61 5.71 9.45
N ASN A 15 0.21 5.49 8.41
CA ASN A 15 1.52 6.15 8.29
C ASN A 15 1.39 7.65 8.06
N LEU A 16 0.34 8.08 7.35
CA LEU A 16 0.03 9.49 7.16
C LEU A 16 -0.34 10.13 8.50
N ASP A 17 -1.31 9.56 9.22
CA ASP A 17 -1.75 10.10 10.50
C ASP A 17 -0.62 10.14 11.53
N GLU A 18 0.22 9.11 11.56
CA GLU A 18 1.42 9.07 12.40
C GLU A 18 2.41 10.18 12.05
N ALA A 19 2.71 10.40 10.76
CA ALA A 19 3.63 11.44 10.32
C ALA A 19 3.15 12.86 10.71
N PHE A 20 1.85 13.14 10.57
CA PHE A 20 1.28 14.40 11.03
C PHE A 20 1.35 14.53 12.55
N SER A 21 1.00 13.46 13.28
CA SER A 21 1.03 13.43 14.75
C SER A 21 2.44 13.64 15.31
N GLN A 22 3.46 13.03 14.71
CA GLN A 22 4.88 13.19 15.12
C GLN A 22 5.36 14.65 14.98
N LYS A 23 4.73 15.43 14.11
CA LYS A 23 4.99 16.86 13.95
C LYS A 23 4.00 17.76 14.71
N ASN A 24 3.12 17.19 15.53
CA ASN A 24 2.03 17.88 16.23
C ASN A 24 1.11 18.67 15.28
N LEU A 25 0.94 18.18 14.05
CA LEU A 25 0.08 18.79 13.04
C LEU A 25 -1.26 18.05 12.99
N LYS A 26 -2.35 18.81 12.80
CA LYS A 26 -3.68 18.24 12.53
C LYS A 26 -4.02 18.45 11.06
N PRO A 27 -4.07 17.39 10.24
CA PRO A 27 -4.41 17.53 8.83
C PRO A 27 -5.87 17.95 8.67
N LYS A 28 -6.14 18.94 7.81
CA LYS A 28 -7.51 19.31 7.42
C LYS A 28 -7.99 18.39 6.30
N VAL A 29 -8.40 17.17 6.64
CA VAL A 29 -8.97 16.22 5.67
C VAL A 29 -10.40 16.64 5.36
N VAL A 30 -10.67 16.97 4.09
CA VAL A 30 -11.99 17.45 3.63
C VAL A 30 -12.76 16.39 2.86
N LEU A 31 -12.09 15.38 2.32
CA LEU A 31 -12.72 14.25 1.65
C LEU A 31 -11.85 13.00 1.80
N THR A 32 -12.50 11.87 2.08
CA THR A 32 -11.88 10.55 2.10
C THR A 32 -12.51 9.67 1.03
N ALA A 33 -11.70 8.83 0.39
CA ALA A 33 -12.17 7.89 -0.64
C ALA A 33 -11.47 6.53 -0.52
N VAL A 34 -12.05 5.50 -1.12
CA VAL A 34 -11.42 4.16 -1.18
C VAL A 34 -10.47 4.05 -2.37
N ASP A 35 -10.78 4.76 -3.46
CA ASP A 35 -10.08 4.69 -4.74
C ASP A 35 -9.29 5.98 -5.02
N ALA A 36 -8.09 5.82 -5.58
CA ALA A 36 -7.26 6.92 -6.05
C ALA A 36 -7.93 7.70 -7.18
N ASP A 37 -8.72 7.06 -8.05
CA ASP A 37 -9.39 7.75 -9.15
C ASP A 37 -10.43 8.77 -8.65
N VAL A 38 -11.12 8.44 -7.56
CA VAL A 38 -12.02 9.38 -6.87
C VAL A 38 -11.21 10.54 -6.28
N ILE A 39 -10.07 10.27 -5.64
CA ILE A 39 -9.18 11.31 -5.10
C ILE A 39 -8.73 12.25 -6.22
N LYS A 40 -8.19 11.70 -7.32
CA LYS A 40 -7.72 12.48 -8.47
C LYS A 40 -8.83 13.34 -9.08
N THR A 41 -10.04 12.79 -9.19
CA THR A 41 -11.21 13.55 -9.66
C THR A 41 -11.47 14.80 -8.82
N TYR A 42 -11.47 14.69 -7.48
CA TYR A 42 -11.71 15.85 -6.63
C TYR A 42 -10.52 16.82 -6.55
N VAL A 43 -9.28 16.35 -6.78
CA VAL A 43 -8.13 17.23 -6.97
C VAL A 43 -8.27 18.06 -8.26
N ARG A 44 -8.71 17.45 -9.37
CA ARG A 44 -9.00 18.14 -10.64
C ARG A 44 -10.08 19.22 -10.47
N LEU A 45 -11.07 18.95 -9.63
CA LEU A 45 -12.10 19.91 -9.23
C LEU A 45 -11.61 20.98 -8.22
N LYS A 46 -10.32 21.03 -7.93
CA LYS A 46 -9.66 22.01 -7.05
C LYS A 46 -10.17 21.99 -5.59
N LEU A 47 -10.68 20.85 -5.14
CA LEU A 47 -11.19 20.72 -3.77
C LEU A 47 -10.06 20.68 -2.72
N GLY A 48 -8.84 20.29 -3.12
CA GLY A 48 -7.69 20.20 -2.22
C GLY A 48 -6.50 19.48 -2.83
N VAL A 49 -5.54 19.13 -1.97
CA VAL A 49 -4.33 18.38 -2.33
C VAL A 49 -4.58 16.89 -2.11
N GLY A 50 -4.30 16.08 -3.14
CA GLY A 50 -4.42 14.63 -3.09
C GLY A 50 -3.17 13.97 -2.47
N ILE A 51 -3.36 13.03 -1.56
CA ILE A 51 -2.30 12.13 -1.09
C ILE A 51 -2.69 10.71 -1.47
N ILE A 52 -1.99 10.13 -2.44
CA ILE A 52 -2.21 8.81 -3.03
C ILE A 52 -0.91 8.00 -3.07
N ALA A 53 -1.00 6.68 -3.27
CA ALA A 53 0.17 5.84 -3.51
C ALA A 53 0.82 6.17 -4.87
N ARG A 54 2.15 6.09 -4.96
CA ARG A 54 2.91 6.41 -6.20
C ARG A 54 2.41 5.63 -7.42
N MET A 55 2.09 4.35 -7.22
CA MET A 55 1.60 3.45 -8.27
C MET A 55 0.23 3.85 -8.85
N ALA A 56 -0.52 4.74 -8.19
CA ALA A 56 -1.83 5.19 -8.64
C ALA A 56 -1.80 6.48 -9.48
N TYR A 57 -0.59 7.02 -9.70
CA TYR A 57 -0.33 8.16 -10.59
C TYR A 57 0.47 7.69 -11.80
N ASP A 58 -0.04 7.98 -12.98
CA ASP A 58 0.61 7.72 -14.26
C ASP A 58 0.80 9.05 -15.01
N GLU A 59 2.03 9.37 -15.41
CA GLU A 59 2.37 10.67 -16.03
C GLU A 59 1.70 10.87 -17.39
N VAL A 60 1.36 9.79 -18.10
CA VAL A 60 0.70 9.84 -19.41
C VAL A 60 -0.80 10.04 -19.23
N ILE A 61 -1.42 9.27 -18.33
CA ILE A 61 -2.87 9.30 -18.08
C ILE A 61 -3.27 10.53 -17.25
N ASP A 62 -2.49 10.85 -16.21
CA ASP A 62 -2.74 11.93 -15.26
C ASP A 62 -1.86 13.16 -15.56
N ASN A 63 -1.59 13.43 -16.84
CA ASN A 63 -0.74 14.54 -17.31
C ASN A 63 -1.23 15.94 -16.90
N ASP A 64 -2.50 16.06 -16.49
CA ASP A 64 -3.12 17.29 -15.99
C ASP A 64 -2.90 17.52 -14.49
N LEU A 65 -2.28 16.55 -13.80
CA LEU A 65 -1.93 16.60 -12.39
C LEU A 65 -0.41 16.63 -12.21
N VAL A 66 0.04 17.40 -11.22
CA VAL A 66 1.45 17.46 -10.83
C VAL A 66 1.68 16.55 -9.62
N ALA A 67 2.48 15.50 -9.81
CA ALA A 67 2.93 14.66 -8.71
C ALA A 67 4.13 15.28 -7.99
N ILE A 68 4.09 15.27 -6.66
CA ILE A 68 5.20 15.68 -5.78
C ILE A 68 5.56 14.47 -4.92
N ASP A 69 6.82 14.05 -4.96
CA ASP A 69 7.26 12.95 -4.10
C ASP A 69 7.12 13.33 -2.62
N ALA A 70 6.45 12.47 -1.87
CA ALA A 70 6.25 12.61 -0.43
C ALA A 70 6.79 11.42 0.37
N SER A 71 7.59 10.55 -0.28
CA SER A 71 8.18 9.36 0.36
C SER A 71 9.06 9.67 1.57
N HIS A 72 9.62 10.88 1.61
CA HIS A 72 10.43 11.39 2.72
C HIS A 72 9.59 11.96 3.88
N LEU A 73 8.28 12.16 3.68
CA LEU A 73 7.35 12.66 4.71
C LEU A 73 6.60 11.53 5.41
N PHE A 74 6.36 10.42 4.71
CA PHE A 74 5.53 9.32 5.19
C PHE A 74 6.31 8.01 5.24
N GLY A 75 6.08 7.21 6.26
CA GLY A 75 6.65 5.86 6.35
C GLY A 75 6.21 4.98 5.17
N LYS A 76 7.03 4.00 4.80
CA LYS A 76 6.70 3.03 3.74
C LYS A 76 5.53 2.14 4.17
N SER A 77 4.67 1.81 3.22
CA SER A 77 3.63 0.80 3.38
C SER A 77 4.03 -0.47 2.63
N THR A 78 3.78 -1.62 3.25
CA THR A 78 4.04 -2.94 2.64
C THR A 78 2.71 -3.58 2.26
N THR A 79 2.57 -3.99 1.00
CA THR A 79 1.44 -4.78 0.52
C THR A 79 1.66 -6.25 0.86
N TYR A 80 0.63 -6.92 1.40
CA TYR A 80 0.70 -8.34 1.80
C TYR A 80 -0.28 -9.17 0.99
N ILE A 81 0.08 -10.42 0.69
CA ILE A 81 -0.85 -11.45 0.24
C ILE A 81 -1.35 -12.22 1.46
N GLY A 82 -2.67 -12.32 1.61
CA GLY A 82 -3.30 -13.08 2.68
C GLY A 82 -3.78 -14.44 2.18
N LEU A 83 -3.34 -15.52 2.84
CA LEU A 83 -3.78 -16.88 2.56
C LEU A 83 -4.45 -17.48 3.78
N ARG A 84 -5.52 -18.25 3.55
CA ARG A 84 -6.18 -19.03 4.58
C ARG A 84 -5.44 -20.36 4.77
N ARG A 85 -4.95 -20.61 5.99
CA ARG A 85 -4.18 -21.82 6.33
C ARG A 85 -4.93 -23.13 6.09
N ASP A 86 -6.25 -23.10 6.23
CA ASP A 86 -7.13 -24.26 6.09
C ASP A 86 -7.52 -24.58 4.63
N LYS A 87 -7.00 -23.82 3.66
CA LYS A 87 -7.29 -24.02 2.24
C LYS A 87 -6.12 -24.73 1.55
N PHE A 88 -6.45 -25.82 0.86
CA PHE A 88 -5.54 -26.41 -0.11
C PHE A 88 -5.33 -25.44 -1.28
N LEU A 89 -4.07 -25.07 -1.53
CA LEU A 89 -3.70 -24.19 -2.63
C LEU A 89 -3.44 -25.03 -3.89
N ARG A 90 -4.11 -24.67 -4.99
CA ARG A 90 -3.88 -25.33 -6.29
C ARG A 90 -2.63 -24.75 -6.95
N GLY A 91 -2.04 -25.49 -7.89
CA GLY A 91 -0.81 -25.10 -8.59
C GLY A 91 -0.83 -23.67 -9.13
N TYR A 92 -1.89 -23.31 -9.85
CA TYR A 92 -2.05 -21.96 -10.41
C TYR A 92 -2.11 -20.83 -9.38
N ILE A 93 -2.42 -21.12 -8.11
CA ILE A 93 -2.41 -20.11 -7.04
C ILE A 93 -0.96 -19.76 -6.68
N TYR A 94 -0.08 -20.76 -6.63
CA TYR A 94 1.36 -20.51 -6.45
C TYR A 94 1.91 -19.73 -7.64
N ASP A 95 1.54 -20.11 -8.87
CA ASP A 95 1.97 -19.41 -10.08
C ASP A 95 1.52 -17.94 -10.06
N PHE A 96 0.30 -17.66 -9.58
CA PHE A 96 -0.18 -16.28 -9.40
C PHE A 96 0.59 -15.50 -8.34
N ILE A 97 0.86 -16.13 -7.18
CA ILE A 97 1.61 -15.50 -6.08
C ILE A 97 3.02 -15.12 -6.55
N GLU A 98 3.70 -16.03 -7.23
CA GLU A 98 5.06 -15.82 -7.73
C GLU A 98 5.09 -14.79 -8.86
N LEU A 99 4.08 -14.77 -9.74
CA LEU A 99 3.94 -13.72 -10.75
C LEU A 99 3.77 -12.33 -10.14
N PHE A 100 3.00 -12.22 -9.05
CA PHE A 100 2.76 -10.93 -8.37
C PHE A 100 3.96 -10.51 -7.50
N ALA A 101 4.58 -11.47 -6.82
CA ALA A 101 5.67 -11.27 -5.89
C ALA A 101 6.75 -12.34 -6.12
N PRO A 102 7.74 -12.09 -7.01
CA PRO A 102 8.72 -13.10 -7.44
C PRO A 102 9.59 -13.71 -6.33
N HIS A 103 9.63 -13.08 -5.16
CA HIS A 103 10.33 -13.62 -4.00
C HIS A 103 9.52 -14.70 -3.28
N LEU A 104 8.20 -14.76 -3.46
CA LEU A 104 7.29 -15.72 -2.83
C LEU A 104 7.18 -17.01 -3.67
N THR A 105 8.29 -17.75 -3.77
CA THR A 105 8.29 -19.06 -4.47
C THR A 105 7.38 -20.06 -3.75
N ARG A 106 6.96 -21.11 -4.46
CA ARG A 106 6.16 -22.20 -3.88
C ARG A 106 6.73 -22.69 -2.54
N ASP A 107 8.02 -22.98 -2.47
CA ASP A 107 8.66 -23.49 -1.25
C ASP A 107 8.58 -22.50 -0.08
N GLN A 108 8.73 -21.20 -0.36
CA GLN A 108 8.59 -20.16 0.68
C GLN A 108 7.14 -20.05 1.16
N VAL A 109 6.17 -20.11 0.25
CA VAL A 109 4.74 -20.07 0.60
C VAL A 109 4.34 -21.30 1.40
N GLU A 110 4.76 -22.50 0.99
CA GLU A 110 4.50 -23.74 1.72
C GLU A 110 5.15 -23.70 3.12
N THR A 111 6.40 -23.24 3.22
CA THR A 111 7.07 -23.06 4.52
C THR A 111 6.30 -22.07 5.40
N ALA A 112 5.92 -20.91 4.88
CA ALA A 112 5.17 -19.90 5.61
C ALA A 112 3.81 -20.41 6.12
N MET A 113 3.16 -21.32 5.39
CA MET A 113 1.89 -21.93 5.77
C MET A 113 2.01 -22.92 6.93
N THR A 114 3.22 -23.42 7.23
CA THR A 114 3.46 -24.30 8.40
C THR A 114 3.56 -23.53 9.73
N PHE A 115 3.86 -22.23 9.68
CA PHE A 115 4.00 -21.41 10.88
C PHE A 115 2.64 -21.03 11.48
N ASN A 116 2.55 -21.08 12.81
CA ASN A 116 1.36 -20.69 13.55
C ASN A 116 1.31 -19.20 13.88
N ASP A 117 2.46 -18.53 13.99
CA ASP A 117 2.53 -17.12 14.36
C ASP A 117 3.00 -16.23 13.21
N ARG A 118 2.46 -15.00 13.17
CA ARG A 118 2.86 -13.99 12.19
C ARG A 118 4.33 -13.60 12.32
N LYS A 119 4.90 -13.71 13.54
CA LYS A 119 6.31 -13.38 13.81
C LYS A 119 7.26 -14.32 13.07
N ASP A 120 6.94 -15.61 13.02
CA ASP A 120 7.77 -16.60 12.33
C ASP A 120 7.73 -16.39 10.82
N VAL A 121 6.55 -16.08 10.28
CA VAL A 121 6.38 -15.68 8.87
C VAL A 121 7.22 -14.44 8.58
N GLN A 122 7.19 -13.41 9.43
CA GLN A 122 8.02 -12.22 9.25
C GLN A 122 9.52 -12.54 9.31
N ALA A 123 9.94 -13.43 10.20
CA ALA A 123 11.34 -13.85 10.31
C ALA A 123 11.82 -14.58 9.04
N LEU A 124 10.96 -15.41 8.43
CA LEU A 124 11.27 -16.09 7.16
C LEU A 124 11.63 -15.10 6.04
N PHE A 125 10.92 -13.97 5.98
CA PHE A 125 11.12 -12.97 4.93
C PHE A 125 12.03 -11.80 5.33
N ALA A 126 12.60 -11.80 6.55
CA ALA A 126 13.33 -10.65 7.09
C ALA A 126 14.63 -10.30 6.32
N SER A 127 15.27 -11.30 5.71
CA SER A 127 16.50 -11.12 4.91
C SER A 127 16.22 -10.78 3.45
N ILE A 128 14.96 -10.84 3.01
CA ILE A 128 14.59 -10.64 1.61
C ILE A 128 14.37 -9.14 1.36
N LYS A 129 15.12 -8.60 0.41
CA LYS A 129 14.92 -7.23 -0.05
C LYS A 129 13.65 -7.17 -0.90
N LEU A 130 12.62 -6.51 -0.38
CA LEU A 130 11.36 -6.34 -1.09
C LEU A 130 11.50 -5.33 -2.24
N PRO A 131 10.79 -5.55 -3.37
CA PRO A 131 10.66 -4.55 -4.42
C PRO A 131 10.06 -3.25 -3.89
N VAL A 132 10.51 -2.12 -4.43
CA VAL A 132 9.93 -0.80 -4.17
C VAL A 132 9.34 -0.30 -5.49
N LEU A 133 8.07 0.09 -5.45
CA LEU A 133 7.31 0.66 -6.56
C LEU A 133 7.29 2.18 -6.49
#